data_AF-A0A0Q7V9W2-F1
#
_entry.id   AF-A0A0Q7V9W2-F1
#
_cell.length_a   1.000
_cell.length_b   1.000
_cell.length_c   1.000
_cell.angle_alpha   90.00
_cell.angle_beta   90.00
_cell.angle_gamma   90.00
#
_symmetry.space_group_name_H-M   'P 1'
#
loop_
_entity.id
_entity.type
_entity.pdbx_description
1 polymer ?
#
loop_
_entity_poly.entity_id
_entity_poly.type
_entity_poly.pdbx_seq_one_letter_code
_entity_poly.pdbx_strand_id
1 'polypeptide(L)'
;MADAAEAAQRVALRLLGGIDLSAALATGPEEKAKLIKRIERLINRERIKALRRHWSYDLNRHIALKQALDSICKAAGENPTAAGCTLAKSSR
;
A
#
# COMPACT_ATOMS: atom_id res chain seq x y z
N MET A 1 -18.65 6.96 -13.53
CA MET A 1 -18.75 5.73 -12.70
C MET A 1 -17.40 5.31 -12.09
N ALA A 2 -16.25 5.62 -12.70
CA ALA A 2 -14.93 5.31 -12.12
C ALA A 2 -14.63 6.10 -10.83
N ASP A 3 -15.06 7.36 -10.72
CA ASP A 3 -14.72 8.24 -9.59
C ASP A 3 -15.27 7.77 -8.25
N ALA A 4 -16.49 7.19 -8.25
CA ALA A 4 -17.11 6.70 -7.02
C ALA A 4 -16.42 5.43 -6.49
N ALA A 5 -15.99 4.54 -7.40
CA ALA A 5 -15.25 3.33 -7.05
C ALA A 5 -13.84 3.67 -6.52
N GLU A 6 -13.15 4.62 -7.17
CA GLU A 6 -11.86 5.12 -6.68
C GLU A 6 -11.98 5.84 -5.34
N ALA A 7 -13.02 6.68 -5.16
CA ALA A 7 -13.28 7.35 -3.89
C ALA A 7 -13.57 6.35 -2.76
N ALA A 8 -14.39 5.33 -3.02
CA ALA A 8 -14.67 4.26 -2.07
C ALA A 8 -13.41 3.47 -1.70
N GLN A 9 -12.54 3.18 -2.66
CA GLN A 9 -11.26 2.51 -2.42
C GLN A 9 -10.34 3.36 -1.54
N ARG A 10 -10.24 4.67 -1.79
CA ARG A 10 -9.45 5.61 -0.97
C ARG A 10 -9.96 5.67 0.47
N VAL A 11 -11.27 5.70 0.66
CA VAL A 11 -11.90 5.68 1.99
C VAL A 11 -11.64 4.34 2.70
N ALA A 12 -11.81 3.21 2.01
CA ALA A 12 -11.51 1.89 2.56
C ALA A 12 -10.05 1.77 2.99
N LEU A 13 -9.12 2.32 2.21
CA LEU A 13 -7.69 2.37 2.52
C LEU A 13 -7.39 3.21 3.77
N ARG A 14 -8.11 4.32 3.94
CA ARG A 14 -8.01 5.17 5.11
C ARG A 14 -8.55 4.48 6.36
N LEU A 15 -9.71 3.85 6.25
CA LEU A 15 -10.38 3.18 7.37
C LEU A 15 -9.66 1.90 7.80
N LEU A 16 -9.28 1.05 6.84
CA LEU A 16 -8.69 -0.26 7.12
C LEU A 16 -7.18 -0.18 7.28
N GLY A 17 -6.49 0.69 6.53
CA GLY A 17 -5.03 0.82 6.55
C GLY A 17 -4.50 1.97 7.41
N GLY A 18 -5.35 2.96 7.75
CA GLY A 18 -4.92 4.19 8.43
C GLY A 18 -4.16 5.16 7.52
N ILE A 19 -4.20 4.96 6.20
CA ILE A 19 -3.38 5.70 5.23
C ILE A 19 -4.29 6.57 4.38
N ASP A 20 -4.00 7.86 4.35
CA ASP A 20 -4.64 8.75 3.38
C ASP A 20 -3.86 8.68 2.08
N LEU A 21 -4.43 8.00 1.08
CA LEU A 21 -3.78 7.81 -0.22
C LEU A 21 -3.58 9.14 -0.96
N SER A 22 -4.50 10.09 -0.81
CA SER A 22 -4.41 11.39 -1.50
C SER A 22 -3.25 12.20 -0.94
N ALA A 23 -3.12 12.24 0.39
CA ALA A 23 -1.97 12.87 1.05
C ALA A 23 -0.66 12.15 0.71
N ALA A 24 -0.67 10.82 0.69
CA ALA A 24 0.49 9.98 0.36
C ALA A 24 1.01 10.16 -1.08
N LEU A 25 0.14 10.47 -2.03
CA LEU A 25 0.54 10.68 -3.42
C LEU A 25 1.13 12.08 -3.63
N ALA A 26 0.71 13.06 -2.82
CA ALA A 26 1.18 14.44 -2.86
C ALA A 26 2.56 14.65 -2.19
N THR A 27 3.08 13.67 -1.45
CA THR A 27 4.35 13.79 -0.74
C THR A 27 5.57 13.66 -1.66
N GLY A 28 6.71 14.16 -1.18
CA GLY A 28 7.99 14.07 -1.88
C GLY A 28 8.53 12.63 -1.96
N PRO A 29 9.53 12.37 -2.81
CA PRO A 29 10.08 11.03 -3.04
C PRO A 29 10.64 10.35 -1.77
N GLU A 30 11.29 11.12 -0.88
CA GLU A 30 11.81 10.58 0.40
C GLU A 30 10.69 10.15 1.36
N GLU A 31 9.62 10.93 1.41
CA GLU A 31 8.45 10.63 2.24
C GLU A 31 7.67 9.45 1.68
N LYS A 32 7.56 9.34 0.35
CA LYS A 32 7.03 8.14 -0.33
C LYS A 32 7.84 6.90 0.03
N ALA A 33 9.17 6.95 -0.01
CA ALA A 33 10.02 5.82 0.39
C ALA A 33 9.83 5.42 1.87
N LYS A 34 9.69 6.39 2.78
CA LYS A 34 9.35 6.13 4.20
C LYS A 34 7.97 5.46 4.34
N LEU A 35 7.00 5.91 3.55
CA LEU A 35 5.65 5.39 3.56
C LEU A 35 5.58 3.96 3.00
N ILE A 36 6.27 3.68 1.90
CA ILE A 36 6.44 2.35 1.32
C ILE A 36 6.94 1.37 2.39
N LYS A 37 8.06 1.69 3.06
CA LYS A 37 8.62 0.86 4.14
C LYS A 37 7.65 0.65 5.30
N ARG A 38 6.82 1.64 5.61
CA ARG A 38 5.78 1.53 6.65
C ARG A 38 4.68 0.55 6.23
N ILE A 39 4.21 0.66 4.99
CA ILE A 39 3.17 -0.21 4.42
C ILE A 39 3.66 -1.66 4.37
N GLU A 40 4.88 -1.90 3.90
CA GLU A 40 5.49 -3.24 3.87
C GLU A 40 5.51 -3.90 5.26
N ARG A 41 5.87 -3.14 6.31
CA ARG A 41 5.82 -3.64 7.69
C ARG A 41 4.41 -3.99 8.14
N LEU A 42 3.41 -3.20 7.77
CA LEU A 42 2.01 -3.49 8.11
C LEU A 42 1.50 -4.73 7.38
N ILE A 43 1.85 -4.90 6.10
CA ILE A 43 1.55 -6.11 5.32
C ILE A 43 2.19 -7.33 5.97
N ASN A 44 3.45 -7.23 6.36
CA ASN A 44 4.17 -8.34 7.00
C ASN A 44 3.54 -8.73 8.34
N ARG A 45 3.13 -7.74 9.15
CA ARG A 45 2.37 -8.00 10.39
C ARG A 45 1.09 -8.77 10.10
N GLU A 46 0.36 -8.40 9.05
CA GLU A 46 -0.88 -9.07 8.67
C GLU A 46 -0.61 -10.51 8.18
N ARG A 47 0.47 -10.74 7.41
CA ARG A 47 0.92 -12.08 7.01
C ARG A 47 1.25 -12.96 8.22
N ILE A 48 1.96 -12.42 9.22
CA ILE A 48 2.28 -13.17 10.45
C ILE A 48 1.01 -13.56 11.21
N LYS A 49 0.03 -12.65 11.32
CA LYS A 49 -1.26 -12.97 11.95
C LYS A 49 -1.99 -14.08 11.19
N ALA A 50 -2.00 -14.03 9.86
CA ALA A 50 -2.60 -15.05 9.00
C ALA A 50 -1.98 -16.43 9.25
N LEU A 51 -0.64 -16.49 9.23
CA LEU A 51 0.12 -17.73 9.49
C LEU A 51 -0.16 -18.30 10.88
N ARG A 52 -0.33 -17.43 11.89
CA ARG A 52 -0.66 -17.83 13.26
C ARG A 52 -2.15 -18.10 13.50
N ARG A 53 -3.00 -17.98 12.47
CA ARG A 53 -4.47 -18.06 12.58
C ARG A 53 -5.00 -17.15 13.69
N HIS A 54 -4.38 -16.00 13.86
CA HIS A 54 -4.73 -15.06 14.91
C HIS A 54 -6.07 -14.40 14.59
N TRP A 55 -6.94 -14.26 15.59
CA TRP A 55 -8.31 -13.75 15.42
C TRP A 55 -8.37 -12.33 14.83
N SER A 56 -7.34 -11.51 15.05
CA SER A 56 -7.23 -10.13 14.53
C SER A 56 -6.63 -10.06 13.11
N TYR A 57 -6.50 -11.21 12.42
CA TYR A 57 -6.16 -11.23 11.01
C TYR A 57 -7.33 -10.70 10.17
N ASP A 58 -7.05 -9.72 9.33
CA ASP A 58 -8.03 -9.15 8.41
C ASP A 58 -7.49 -9.19 6.96
N LEU A 59 -8.15 -9.99 6.11
CA LEU A 59 -7.84 -10.11 4.68
C LEU A 59 -8.11 -8.81 3.93
N ASN A 60 -9.19 -8.10 4.26
CA ASN A 60 -9.55 -6.84 3.60
C ASN A 60 -8.52 -5.76 3.92
N ARG A 61 -8.04 -5.72 5.17
CA ARG A 61 -6.91 -4.87 5.57
C ARG A 61 -5.65 -5.21 4.79
N HIS A 62 -5.36 -6.49 4.56
CA HIS A 62 -4.21 -6.91 3.74
C HIS A 62 -4.35 -6.43 2.29
N ILE A 63 -5.51 -6.65 1.66
CA ILE A 63 -5.78 -6.22 0.28
C ILE A 63 -5.65 -4.70 0.15
N ALA A 64 -6.24 -3.94 1.08
CA ALA A 64 -6.16 -2.49 1.10
C ALA A 64 -4.70 -1.99 1.20
N LEU A 65 -3.91 -2.58 2.10
CA LEU A 65 -2.49 -2.22 2.24
C LEU A 65 -1.68 -2.55 0.98
N LYS A 66 -1.95 -3.68 0.32
CA LYS A 66 -1.30 -4.06 -0.94
C LYS A 66 -1.65 -3.08 -2.05
N GLN A 67 -2.92 -2.74 -2.20
CA GLN A 67 -3.36 -1.75 -3.18
C GLN A 67 -2.71 -0.37 -2.93
N ALA A 68 -2.58 0.04 -1.66
CA ALA A 68 -1.89 1.27 -1.29
C ALA A 68 -0.44 1.27 -1.77
N LEU A 69 0.26 0.18 -1.48
CA LEU A 69 1.66 -0.02 -1.86
C LEU A 69 1.81 0.12 -3.37
N ASP A 70 0.97 -0.59 -4.14
CA ASP A 70 1.01 -0.56 -5.60
C ASP A 70 0.84 0.85 -6.16
N SER A 71 -0.14 1.60 -5.65
CA SER A 71 -0.40 2.97 -6.09
C SER A 71 0.78 3.90 -5.78
N ILE A 72 1.40 3.75 -4.61
CA ILE A 72 2.53 4.59 -4.19
C ILE A 72 3.81 4.21 -4.95
N CYS A 73 4.09 2.91 -5.17
CA CYS A 73 5.24 2.49 -5.99
C CYS A 73 5.12 3.11 -7.40
N LYS A 74 3.95 2.97 -8.04
CA LYS A 74 3.69 3.52 -9.38
C LYS A 74 3.90 5.03 -9.42
N ALA A 75 3.42 5.75 -8.41
CA ALA A 75 3.59 7.20 -8.30
C ALA A 75 5.03 7.63 -7.94
N ALA A 76 5.88 6.72 -7.48
CA ALA A 76 7.30 6.94 -7.24
C ALA A 76 8.18 6.53 -8.44
N GLY A 77 7.59 5.98 -9.52
CA GLY A 77 8.34 5.41 -10.65
C GLY A 77 8.98 4.06 -10.32
N GLU A 78 8.52 3.39 -9.27
CA GLU A 78 8.96 2.06 -8.85
C GLU A 78 7.93 1.00 -9.28
N ASN A 79 8.41 -0.20 -9.59
CA ASN A 79 7.53 -1.33 -9.90
C ASN A 79 7.10 -2.03 -8.61
N PRO A 80 5.80 -2.23 -8.36
CA PRO A 80 5.33 -3.05 -7.27
C PRO A 80 5.64 -4.54 -7.54
N THR A 81 6.23 -5.20 -6.55
CA THR A 81 6.49 -6.64 -6.55
C THR A 81 5.70 -7.33 -5.44
N ALA A 82 5.67 -8.66 -5.44
CA ALA A 82 5.04 -9.43 -4.35
C ALA A 82 5.70 -9.19 -2.97
N ALA A 83 6.93 -8.67 -2.95
CA ALA A 83 7.74 -8.44 -1.76
C ALA A 83 7.81 -6.96 -1.31
N GLY A 84 7.58 -6.00 -2.21
CA GLY A 84 7.80 -4.58 -1.94
C GLY A 84 7.85 -3.73 -3.22
N CYS A 85 8.35 -2.49 -3.15
CA CYS A 85 8.66 -1.70 -4.34
C CYS A 85 10.12 -1.90 -4.80
N THR A 86 10.36 -1.84 -6.12
CA THR A 86 11.71 -1.90 -6.71
C THR A 86 11.88 -0.79 -7.75
N LEU A 87 13.04 -0.14 -7.80
CA LEU A 87 13.34 0.86 -8.84
C LEU A 87 13.07 0.27 -10.24
N ALA A 88 12.37 1.03 -11.08
CA ALA A 88 12.26 0.70 -12.49
C ALA A 88 13.65 0.62 -13.11
N LYS A 89 13.96 -0.49 -13.79
CA LYS A 89 15.21 -0.64 -14.53
C LYS A 89 15.24 0.44 -15.61
N SER A 90 16.24 1.33 -15.56
CA SER A 90 16.53 2.27 -16.64
C SER A 90 17.01 1.45 -17.84
N SER A 91 16.13 1.19 -18.79
CA SER A 91 16.51 0.66 -20.10
C SER A 91 17.44 1.67 -20.77
N ARG A 92 18.65 1.24 -21.08
CA ARG A 92 19.65 2.01 -21.83
C ARG A 92 19.52 1.71 -23.31
#